data_AF-A0AA86PZP9-F1
#
_entry.id   AF-A0AA86PZP9-F1
#
_cell.length_a   1.000
_cell.length_b   1.000
_cell.length_c   1.000
_cell.angle_alpha   90.00
_cell.angle_beta   90.00
_cell.angle_gamma   90.00
#
_symmetry.space_group_name_H-M   'P 1'
#
loop_
_entity.id
_entity.type
_entity.pdbx_description
1 polymer ?
#
loop_
_entity_poly.entity_id
_entity_poly.type
_entity_poly.pdbx_seq_one_letter_code
_entity_poly.pdbx_strand_id
1 'polypeptide(L)'
;MKEIPLTKPNPFAKVVQKKTLGYYLYWGLSWLLAPILFPIRVIIIIFSSVVTTTILKFLTKDIDINKPLHPVKTKLIQKMEYFGGLLYCLGSGRYFIKEINPQLKPDLKTANVCICNHVSSFDPCIFLRLGFQSFVAKEELRKMPVFGICTWAGQGLFVKRDNKQSSEIISKIILDRTSNDIQSFGYPRKYPVLMIFPEGTTVNQTALMPFKKGAFMGGKPVSMISLRYQQKYFDPSDTSSHMVTTQFWPMIGLWQTIEVEYYGDYIPNDQEVADPQLYADNVRNFYSEKLNQQKTDCTLKDKMYYFGKHSDYSICSQYYKDNYGPEVTRKNGYVVQHWKK
;
A
#
# COMPACT_ATOMS: atom_id res chain seq x y z
N MET A 1 24.35 15.27 1.69
CA MET A 1 22.89 15.16 1.88
C MET A 1 22.48 16.23 2.86
N LYS A 2 21.37 16.93 2.60
CA LYS A 2 20.84 17.96 3.50
C LYS A 2 19.73 17.36 4.36
N GLU A 3 19.70 17.65 5.66
CA GLU A 3 18.70 17.11 6.56
C GLU A 3 17.48 18.03 6.65
N ILE A 4 16.29 17.44 6.60
CA ILE A 4 15.03 18.14 6.85
C ILE A 4 14.65 17.96 8.33
N PRO A 5 14.33 19.03 9.06
CA PRO A 5 13.89 18.93 10.45
C PRO A 5 12.68 18.02 10.62
N LEU A 6 12.71 17.17 11.65
CA LEU A 6 11.62 16.26 12.01
C LEU A 6 10.36 16.96 12.51
N THR A 7 10.45 18.25 12.83
CA THR A 7 9.30 19.09 13.20
C THR A 7 8.34 19.31 12.02
N LYS A 8 8.82 19.15 10.79
CA LYS A 8 8.05 19.27 9.54
C LYS A 8 8.58 18.23 8.54
N PRO A 9 8.35 16.93 8.79
CA PRO A 9 9.03 15.90 8.04
C PRO A 9 8.43 15.79 6.64
N ASN A 10 9.29 15.82 5.62
CA ASN A 10 8.86 15.63 4.24
C ASN A 10 8.50 14.16 4.01
N PRO A 11 7.23 13.83 3.67
CA PRO A 11 6.77 12.45 3.51
C PRO A 11 7.40 11.73 2.31
N PHE A 12 8.16 12.45 1.48
CA PHE A 12 8.80 11.93 0.28
C PHE A 12 10.31 11.76 0.41
N ALA A 13 10.91 12.34 1.45
CA ALA A 13 12.34 12.26 1.64
C ALA A 13 12.76 10.88 2.16
N LYS A 14 13.99 10.47 1.84
CA LYS A 14 14.53 9.19 2.29
C LYS A 14 14.71 9.22 3.80
N VAL A 15 14.25 8.19 4.50
CA VAL A 15 14.52 8.03 5.93
C VAL A 15 15.91 7.41 6.10
N VAL A 16 16.79 8.07 6.86
CA VAL A 16 18.14 7.59 7.16
C VAL A 16 18.16 6.92 8.53
N GLN A 17 18.70 5.70 8.55
CA GLN A 17 18.78 4.86 9.74
C GLN A 17 19.95 5.27 10.63
N LYS A 18 19.75 5.16 11.95
CA LYS A 18 20.83 5.35 12.92
C LYS A 18 21.82 4.18 12.83
N LYS A 19 23.08 4.50 12.54
CA LYS A 19 24.17 3.52 12.40
C LYS A 19 24.68 3.02 13.76
N THR A 20 23.87 2.18 14.40
CA THR A 20 24.23 1.49 15.66
C THR A 20 25.12 0.27 15.41
N LEU A 21 25.75 -0.31 16.44
CA LEU A 21 26.47 -1.58 16.31
C LEU A 21 25.58 -2.68 15.68
N GLY A 22 24.34 -2.78 16.12
CA GLY A 22 23.38 -3.74 15.57
C GLY A 22 23.06 -3.51 14.08
N TYR A 23 23.13 -2.27 13.59
CA TYR A 23 22.99 -1.96 12.16
C TYR A 23 24.16 -2.54 11.35
N TYR A 24 25.40 -2.35 11.83
CA TYR A 24 26.59 -2.87 11.16
C TYR A 24 26.65 -4.39 11.21
N LEU A 25 26.30 -5.01 12.34
CA LEU A 25 26.22 -6.47 12.46
C LEU A 25 25.18 -7.06 11.49
N TYR A 26 23.99 -6.46 11.42
CA TYR A 26 22.94 -6.88 10.49
C TYR A 26 23.43 -6.84 9.03
N TRP A 27 24.02 -5.72 8.61
CA TRP A 27 24.49 -5.59 7.23
C TRP A 27 25.73 -6.43 6.94
N GLY A 28 26.67 -6.55 7.87
CA GLY A 28 27.84 -7.42 7.73
C GLY A 28 27.43 -8.88 7.49
N LEU A 29 26.50 -9.40 8.30
CA LEU A 29 25.95 -10.73 8.12
C LEU A 29 25.08 -10.85 6.85
N SER A 30 24.29 -9.83 6.50
CA SER A 30 23.53 -9.79 5.24
C SER A 30 24.46 -9.94 4.04
N TRP A 31 25.57 -9.18 4.00
CA TRP A 31 26.54 -9.24 2.92
C TRP A 31 27.29 -10.57 2.86
N LEU A 32 27.64 -11.15 4.01
CA LEU A 32 28.27 -12.46 4.09
C LEU A 32 27.39 -13.56 3.47
N LEU A 33 26.08 -13.51 3.71
CA LEU A 33 25.13 -14.51 3.22
C LEU A 33 24.56 -14.20 1.82
N ALA A 34 24.73 -12.97 1.34
CA ALA A 34 24.18 -12.51 0.06
C ALA A 34 24.54 -13.39 -1.15
N PRO A 35 25.78 -13.89 -1.32
CA PRO A 35 26.14 -14.74 -2.47
C PRO A 35 25.30 -16.00 -2.59
N ILE A 36 24.74 -16.50 -1.49
CA ILE A 36 23.88 -17.69 -1.46
C ILE A 36 22.40 -17.28 -1.45
N LEU A 37 22.01 -16.37 -0.56
CA LEU A 37 20.60 -16.00 -0.38
C LEU A 37 20.03 -15.26 -1.58
N PHE A 38 20.79 -14.34 -2.18
CA PHE A 38 20.30 -13.50 -3.26
C PHE A 38 19.94 -14.31 -4.52
N PRO A 39 20.78 -15.23 -5.05
CA PRO A 39 20.41 -16.08 -6.17
C PRO A 39 19.19 -16.96 -5.89
N ILE A 40 19.11 -17.59 -4.71
CA ILE A 40 17.96 -18.40 -4.30
C ILE A 40 16.68 -17.56 -4.31
N ARG A 41 16.76 -16.36 -3.75
CA ARG A 41 15.66 -15.38 -3.70
C ARG A 41 15.18 -14.97 -5.09
N VAL A 42 16.11 -14.69 -6.02
CA VAL A 42 15.78 -14.41 -7.43
C VAL A 42 15.04 -15.58 -8.07
N ILE A 43 15.52 -16.82 -7.88
CA ILE A 43 14.87 -18.02 -8.41
C ILE A 43 13.45 -18.16 -7.86
N ILE A 44 13.25 -17.94 -6.55
CA ILE A 44 11.92 -17.99 -5.92
C ILE A 44 10.98 -16.93 -6.52
N ILE A 45 11.46 -15.69 -6.71
CA ILE A 45 10.65 -14.62 -7.31
C ILE A 45 10.25 -14.98 -8.75
N ILE A 46 11.20 -15.44 -9.56
CA ILE A 46 10.93 -15.83 -10.96
C ILE A 46 9.93 -16.98 -11.01
N PHE A 47 10.18 -18.04 -10.23
CA PHE A 47 9.29 -19.20 -10.15
C PHE A 47 7.88 -18.79 -9.71
N SER A 48 7.77 -18.04 -8.61
CA SER A 48 6.50 -17.53 -8.09
C SER A 48 5.75 -16.71 -9.15
N SER A 49 6.46 -15.80 -9.82
CA SER A 49 5.90 -14.92 -10.84
C SER A 49 5.38 -15.72 -12.04
N VAL A 50 6.16 -16.66 -12.56
CA VAL A 50 5.77 -17.49 -13.71
C VAL A 50 4.58 -18.38 -13.37
N VAL A 51 4.63 -19.10 -12.24
CA VAL A 51 3.56 -20.00 -11.81
C VAL A 51 2.27 -19.23 -11.56
N THR A 52 2.33 -18.14 -10.77
CA THR A 52 1.16 -17.33 -10.44
C THR A 52 0.52 -16.75 -11.70
N THR A 53 1.32 -16.12 -12.58
CA THR A 53 0.78 -15.52 -13.80
C THR A 53 0.18 -16.55 -14.75
N THR A 54 0.81 -17.72 -14.89
CA THR A 54 0.33 -18.78 -15.79
C THR A 54 -1.00 -19.37 -15.30
N ILE A 55 -1.08 -19.69 -14.01
CA ILE A 55 -2.30 -20.23 -13.41
C ILE A 55 -3.41 -19.20 -13.44
N LEU A 56 -3.13 -17.93 -13.08
CA LEU A 56 -4.14 -16.87 -13.15
C LEU A 56 -4.65 -16.70 -14.58
N LYS A 57 -3.78 -16.60 -15.60
CA LYS A 57 -4.21 -16.52 -17.02
C LYS A 57 -5.16 -17.65 -17.41
N PHE A 58 -4.86 -18.87 -16.97
CA PHE A 58 -5.71 -20.03 -17.23
C PHE A 58 -7.05 -19.92 -16.50
N LEU A 59 -7.05 -19.62 -15.20
CA LEU A 59 -8.26 -19.51 -14.38
C LEU A 59 -9.18 -18.39 -14.85
N THR A 60 -8.62 -17.31 -15.39
CA THR A 60 -9.34 -16.13 -15.87
C THR A 60 -9.63 -16.14 -17.36
N LYS A 61 -9.28 -17.21 -18.07
CA LYS A 61 -9.52 -17.31 -19.52
C LYS A 61 -11.02 -17.18 -19.80
N ASP A 62 -11.38 -16.29 -20.73
CA ASP A 62 -12.74 -16.03 -21.18
C ASP A 62 -13.70 -15.54 -20.07
N ILE A 63 -13.15 -14.90 -19.02
CA ILE A 63 -13.93 -14.34 -17.90
C ILE A 63 -14.06 -12.83 -18.03
N ASP A 64 -15.29 -12.33 -17.89
CA ASP A 64 -15.53 -10.91 -17.62
C ASP A 64 -15.34 -10.61 -16.12
N ILE A 65 -14.19 -10.04 -15.79
CA ILE A 65 -13.79 -9.73 -14.42
C ILE A 65 -14.68 -8.68 -13.74
N ASN A 66 -15.43 -7.90 -14.52
CA ASN A 66 -16.26 -6.82 -14.01
C ASN A 66 -17.56 -7.38 -13.40
N LYS A 67 -17.91 -8.63 -13.72
CA LYS A 67 -19.06 -9.34 -13.17
C LYS A 67 -18.67 -10.20 -11.96
N PRO A 68 -19.61 -10.49 -11.06
CA PRO A 68 -19.37 -11.44 -9.97
C PRO A 68 -18.91 -12.79 -10.53
N LEU A 69 -17.77 -13.31 -10.04
CA LEU A 69 -17.23 -14.58 -10.51
C LEU A 69 -17.90 -15.76 -9.80
N HIS A 70 -17.95 -16.93 -10.47
CA HIS A 70 -18.42 -18.14 -9.81
C HIS A 70 -17.58 -18.44 -8.55
N PRO A 71 -18.20 -18.73 -7.39
CA PRO A 71 -17.50 -18.81 -6.11
C PRO A 71 -16.31 -19.77 -6.05
N VAL A 72 -16.39 -20.89 -6.78
CA VAL A 72 -15.26 -21.85 -6.89
C VAL A 72 -14.06 -21.20 -7.59
N LYS A 73 -14.29 -20.46 -8.69
CA LYS A 73 -13.22 -19.73 -9.38
C LYS A 73 -12.64 -18.64 -8.48
N THR A 74 -13.48 -17.90 -7.77
CA THR A 74 -13.04 -16.90 -6.79
C THR A 74 -12.12 -17.52 -5.74
N LYS A 75 -12.53 -18.64 -5.12
CA LYS A 75 -11.69 -19.35 -4.13
C LYS A 75 -10.37 -19.86 -4.71
N LEU A 76 -10.36 -20.35 -5.96
CA LEU A 76 -9.13 -20.81 -6.62
C LEU A 76 -8.16 -19.64 -6.89
N ILE A 77 -8.67 -18.52 -7.41
CA ILE A 77 -7.88 -17.30 -7.61
C ILE A 77 -7.32 -16.82 -6.27
N GLN A 78 -8.16 -16.72 -5.23
CA GLN A 78 -7.74 -16.26 -3.90
C GLN A 78 -6.64 -17.13 -3.30
N LYS A 79 -6.74 -18.46 -3.43
CA LYS A 79 -5.69 -19.39 -2.99
C LYS A 79 -4.41 -19.19 -3.79
N MET A 80 -4.50 -19.08 -5.12
CA MET A 80 -3.34 -18.86 -5.97
C MET A 80 -2.63 -17.54 -5.63
N GLU A 81 -3.36 -16.45 -5.43
CA GLU A 81 -2.78 -15.16 -5.08
C GLU A 81 -2.18 -15.16 -3.67
N TYR A 82 -2.80 -15.86 -2.71
CA TYR A 82 -2.23 -16.07 -1.39
C TYR A 82 -0.88 -16.80 -1.47
N PHE A 83 -0.81 -17.93 -2.19
CA PHE A 83 0.43 -18.68 -2.36
C PHE A 83 1.48 -17.90 -3.16
N GLY A 84 1.06 -17.21 -4.23
CA GLY A 84 1.90 -16.32 -5.02
C GLY A 84 2.51 -15.22 -4.16
N GLY A 85 1.68 -14.51 -3.38
CA GLY A 85 2.11 -13.48 -2.43
C GLY A 85 3.05 -14.02 -1.35
N LEU A 86 2.78 -15.22 -0.81
CA LEU A 86 3.68 -15.89 0.15
C LEU A 86 5.06 -16.18 -0.44
N LEU A 87 5.13 -16.79 -1.62
CA LEU A 87 6.40 -17.09 -2.29
C LEU A 87 7.13 -15.81 -2.71
N TYR A 88 6.40 -14.82 -3.21
CA TYR A 88 6.98 -13.54 -3.58
C TYR A 88 7.55 -12.81 -2.37
N CYS A 89 6.86 -12.86 -1.21
CA CYS A 89 7.41 -12.39 0.06
C CYS A 89 8.71 -13.13 0.39
N LEU A 90 8.71 -14.47 0.40
CA LEU A 90 9.91 -15.27 0.70
C LEU A 90 11.10 -14.94 -0.22
N GLY A 91 10.84 -14.76 -1.51
CA GLY A 91 11.86 -14.42 -2.51
C GLY A 91 12.35 -12.97 -2.39
N SER A 92 11.46 -12.01 -2.12
CA SER A 92 11.87 -10.60 -1.98
C SER A 92 12.55 -10.29 -0.64
N GLY A 93 12.44 -11.16 0.37
CA GLY A 93 13.14 -11.03 1.65
C GLY A 93 12.45 -11.81 2.77
N ARG A 94 13.09 -12.00 3.92
CA ARG A 94 12.40 -12.65 5.05
C ARG A 94 11.52 -11.65 5.80
N TYR A 95 10.23 -11.59 5.46
CA TYR A 95 9.28 -10.72 6.16
C TYR A 95 8.64 -11.41 7.38
N PHE A 96 8.88 -10.87 8.57
CA PHE A 96 8.18 -11.23 9.80
C PHE A 96 6.98 -10.30 9.97
N ILE A 97 5.77 -10.83 9.73
CA ILE A 97 4.52 -10.07 9.87
C ILE A 97 4.00 -10.32 11.29
N LYS A 98 3.98 -9.27 12.11
CA LYS A 98 3.41 -9.26 13.45
C LYS A 98 2.00 -8.68 13.35
N GLU A 99 0.99 -9.53 13.40
CA GLU A 99 -0.41 -9.10 13.51
C GLU A 99 -0.70 -8.63 14.94
N ILE A 100 -1.16 -7.39 15.10
CA ILE A 100 -1.54 -6.76 16.37
C ILE A 100 -3.07 -6.66 16.39
N ASN A 101 -3.67 -7.05 17.51
CA ASN A 101 -5.13 -7.18 17.67
C ASN A 101 -5.79 -8.08 16.61
N PRO A 102 -5.33 -9.32 16.37
CA PRO A 102 -5.90 -10.20 15.35
C PRO A 102 -7.40 -10.50 15.55
N GLN A 103 -7.92 -10.36 16.76
CA GLN A 103 -9.36 -10.46 17.06
C GLN A 103 -10.21 -9.35 16.43
N LEU A 104 -9.59 -8.23 16.05
CA LEU A 104 -10.24 -7.10 15.35
C LEU A 104 -10.03 -7.16 13.82
N LYS A 105 -9.41 -8.24 13.32
CA LYS A 105 -9.20 -8.43 11.88
C LYS A 105 -10.56 -8.50 11.16
N PRO A 106 -10.75 -7.77 10.05
CA PRO A 106 -12.03 -7.76 9.36
C PRO A 106 -12.39 -9.14 8.83
N ASP A 107 -13.67 -9.51 8.94
CA ASP A 107 -14.21 -10.63 8.19
C ASP A 107 -14.36 -10.22 6.72
N LEU A 108 -13.49 -10.76 5.87
CA LEU A 108 -13.42 -10.46 4.44
C LEU A 108 -14.69 -10.88 3.67
N LYS A 109 -15.60 -11.62 4.34
CA LYS A 109 -16.91 -12.01 3.81
C LYS A 109 -18.00 -10.97 4.07
N THR A 110 -17.85 -10.07 5.04
CA THR A 110 -18.90 -9.13 5.46
C THR A 110 -18.43 -7.68 5.52
N ALA A 111 -17.13 -7.43 5.62
CA ALA A 111 -16.57 -6.09 5.59
C ALA A 111 -16.92 -5.35 4.27
N ASN A 112 -17.34 -4.09 4.38
CA ASN A 112 -17.65 -3.26 3.22
C ASN A 112 -16.38 -2.94 2.42
N VAL A 113 -15.46 -2.23 3.07
CA VAL A 113 -14.17 -1.79 2.53
C VAL A 113 -13.14 -1.86 3.65
N CYS A 114 -11.94 -2.32 3.33
CA CYS A 114 -10.79 -2.24 4.24
C CYS A 114 -9.91 -1.07 3.82
N ILE A 115 -9.40 -0.30 4.78
CA ILE A 115 -8.47 0.78 4.49
C ILE A 115 -7.15 0.62 5.26
N CYS A 116 -6.06 1.09 4.65
CA CYS A 116 -4.72 1.05 5.23
C CYS A 116 -3.87 2.23 4.78
N ASN A 117 -2.96 2.71 5.64
CA ASN A 117 -1.90 3.63 5.22
C ASN A 117 -0.97 2.95 4.20
N HIS A 118 -0.23 3.73 3.40
CA HIS A 118 0.52 3.18 2.27
C HIS A 118 2.00 3.58 2.28
N VAL A 119 2.88 2.61 2.51
CA VAL A 119 4.31 2.84 2.68
C VAL A 119 5.09 2.41 1.43
N SER A 120 4.75 1.26 0.87
CA SER A 120 5.50 0.65 -0.23
C SER A 120 4.56 0.08 -1.29
N SER A 121 5.00 0.06 -2.55
CA SER A 121 4.38 -0.73 -3.63
C SER A 121 4.39 -2.22 -3.31
N PHE A 122 5.17 -2.63 -2.32
CA PHE A 122 5.18 -3.99 -1.78
C PHE A 122 4.00 -4.29 -0.85
N ASP A 123 3.29 -3.28 -0.33
CA ASP A 123 2.20 -3.48 0.63
C ASP A 123 1.13 -4.48 0.13
N PRO A 124 0.67 -4.45 -1.14
CA PRO A 124 -0.27 -5.44 -1.64
C PRO A 124 0.23 -6.89 -1.54
N CYS A 125 1.54 -7.14 -1.72
CA CYS A 125 2.10 -8.49 -1.57
C CYS A 125 2.02 -8.99 -0.12
N ILE A 126 2.21 -8.10 0.86
CA ILE A 126 2.01 -8.40 2.29
C ILE A 126 0.55 -8.74 2.54
N PHE A 127 -0.38 -7.96 1.98
CA PHE A 127 -1.81 -8.16 2.17
C PHE A 127 -2.38 -9.37 1.43
N LEU A 128 -1.83 -9.76 0.28
CA LEU A 128 -2.12 -11.05 -0.37
C LEU A 128 -1.81 -12.22 0.58
N ARG A 129 -0.66 -12.17 1.26
CA ARG A 129 -0.27 -13.16 2.29
C ARG A 129 -1.18 -13.11 3.53
N LEU A 130 -1.91 -12.03 3.75
CA LEU A 130 -2.89 -11.91 4.84
C LEU A 130 -4.33 -12.23 4.40
N GLY A 131 -4.54 -12.54 3.12
CA GLY A 131 -5.82 -12.97 2.56
C GLY A 131 -6.63 -11.86 1.88
N PHE A 132 -6.09 -10.66 1.67
CA PHE A 132 -6.76 -9.58 0.92
C PHE A 132 -6.35 -9.63 -0.55
N GLN A 133 -7.31 -9.70 -1.47
CA GLN A 133 -7.03 -9.92 -2.90
C GLN A 133 -7.40 -8.78 -3.84
N SER A 134 -8.32 -7.90 -3.43
CA SER A 134 -8.80 -6.81 -4.28
C SER A 134 -8.23 -5.49 -3.81
N PHE A 135 -7.59 -4.76 -4.72
CA PHE A 135 -6.93 -3.48 -4.43
C PHE A 135 -7.33 -2.42 -5.45
N VAL A 136 -7.18 -1.15 -5.07
CA VAL A 136 -7.27 -0.02 -6.01
C VAL A 136 -5.87 0.36 -6.49
N ALA A 137 -5.64 0.27 -7.80
CA ALA A 137 -4.36 0.52 -8.46
C ALA A 137 -4.47 1.61 -9.53
N LYS A 138 -3.32 2.14 -9.98
CA LYS A 138 -3.29 3.05 -11.13
C LYS A 138 -3.48 2.27 -12.44
N GLU A 139 -4.13 2.87 -13.43
CA GLU A 139 -4.32 2.25 -14.76
C GLU A 139 -3.00 1.85 -15.41
N GLU A 140 -1.92 2.60 -15.21
CA GLU A 140 -0.61 2.28 -15.81
C GLU A 140 -0.04 0.95 -15.28
N LEU A 141 -0.43 0.53 -14.07
CA LEU A 141 0.01 -0.73 -13.47
C LEU A 141 -0.69 -1.95 -14.08
N ARG A 142 -1.77 -1.75 -14.85
CA ARG A 142 -2.54 -2.83 -15.48
C ARG A 142 -1.71 -3.69 -16.43
N LYS A 143 -0.75 -3.06 -17.12
CA LYS A 143 0.14 -3.74 -18.07
C LYS A 143 1.39 -4.32 -17.40
N MET A 144 1.61 -4.09 -16.11
CA MET A 144 2.78 -4.64 -15.42
C MET A 144 2.68 -6.16 -15.31
N PRO A 145 3.75 -6.90 -15.63
CA PRO A 145 3.83 -8.33 -15.37
C PRO A 145 3.57 -8.64 -13.90
N VAL A 146 2.90 -9.76 -13.62
CA VAL A 146 2.50 -10.20 -12.27
C VAL A 146 1.49 -9.26 -11.60
N PHE A 147 1.87 -8.04 -11.27
CA PHE A 147 1.02 -7.09 -10.54
C PHE A 147 -0.29 -6.78 -11.25
N GLY A 148 -0.22 -6.51 -12.57
CA GLY A 148 -1.40 -6.18 -13.36
C GLY A 148 -2.40 -7.34 -13.42
N ILE A 149 -1.91 -8.57 -13.64
CA ILE A 149 -2.78 -9.75 -13.70
C ILE A 149 -3.31 -10.17 -12.33
N CYS A 150 -2.53 -10.08 -11.26
CA CYS A 150 -3.05 -10.34 -9.90
C CYS A 150 -4.13 -9.31 -9.54
N THR A 151 -3.84 -8.01 -9.70
CA THR A 151 -4.85 -6.97 -9.42
C THR A 151 -6.11 -7.18 -10.26
N TRP A 152 -5.98 -7.54 -11.54
CA TRP A 152 -7.12 -7.84 -12.37
C TRP A 152 -7.86 -9.10 -11.89
N ALA A 153 -7.19 -10.24 -11.73
CA ALA A 153 -7.78 -11.51 -11.33
C ALA A 153 -8.46 -11.47 -9.95
N GLY A 154 -7.88 -10.76 -8.98
CA GLY A 154 -8.48 -10.46 -7.68
C GLY A 154 -9.68 -9.48 -7.75
N GLN A 155 -10.17 -9.15 -8.95
CA GLN A 155 -11.21 -8.18 -9.23
C GLN A 155 -10.89 -6.79 -8.65
N GLY A 156 -9.62 -6.40 -8.61
CA GLY A 156 -9.17 -5.06 -8.25
C GLY A 156 -9.64 -3.99 -9.24
N LEU A 157 -9.54 -2.73 -8.81
CA LEU A 157 -10.00 -1.58 -9.57
C LEU A 157 -8.81 -0.77 -10.08
N PHE A 158 -8.83 -0.40 -11.36
CA PHE A 158 -7.83 0.47 -11.97
C PHE A 158 -8.38 1.89 -12.15
N VAL A 159 -7.59 2.90 -11.77
CA VAL A 159 -8.01 4.31 -11.77
C VAL A 159 -7.04 5.19 -12.55
N LYS A 160 -7.58 6.06 -13.41
CA LYS A 160 -6.83 7.16 -14.04
C LYS A 160 -6.87 8.38 -13.14
N ARG A 161 -5.75 8.68 -12.47
CA ARG A 161 -5.70 9.69 -11.40
C ARG A 161 -5.84 11.14 -11.87
N ASP A 162 -5.53 11.40 -13.14
CA ASP A 162 -5.63 12.74 -13.73
C ASP A 162 -7.02 13.02 -14.34
N ASN A 163 -7.95 12.08 -14.19
CA ASN A 163 -9.31 12.22 -14.71
C ASN A 163 -10.34 12.17 -13.55
N LYS A 164 -10.97 13.33 -13.27
CA LYS A 164 -12.02 13.44 -12.24
C LYS A 164 -13.19 12.48 -12.48
N GLN A 165 -13.64 12.33 -13.74
CA GLN A 165 -14.70 11.39 -14.10
C GLN A 165 -14.32 9.95 -13.77
N SER A 166 -13.04 9.57 -13.98
CA SER A 166 -12.55 8.24 -13.59
C SER A 166 -12.66 7.99 -12.08
N SER A 167 -12.43 9.01 -11.25
CA SER A 167 -12.52 8.88 -9.80
C SER A 167 -13.97 8.76 -9.32
N GLU A 168 -14.89 9.48 -9.96
CA GLU A 168 -16.33 9.40 -9.68
C GLU A 168 -16.92 8.05 -10.08
N ILE A 169 -16.57 7.52 -11.26
CA ILE A 169 -16.97 6.19 -11.71
C ILE A 169 -16.52 5.12 -10.72
N ILE A 170 -15.27 5.20 -10.25
CA ILE A 170 -14.72 4.23 -9.31
C ILE A 170 -15.43 4.33 -7.96
N SER A 171 -15.75 5.54 -7.51
CA SER A 171 -16.54 5.72 -6.29
C SER A 171 -17.91 5.02 -6.41
N LYS A 172 -18.60 5.15 -7.55
CA LYS A 172 -19.86 4.42 -7.81
C LYS A 172 -19.65 2.91 -7.79
N ILE A 173 -18.60 2.40 -8.45
CA ILE A 173 -18.29 0.97 -8.45
C ILE A 173 -18.00 0.46 -7.03
N ILE A 174 -17.33 1.25 -6.19
CA ILE A 174 -17.10 0.90 -4.79
C ILE A 174 -18.44 0.76 -4.07
N LEU A 175 -19.35 1.73 -4.21
CA LEU A 175 -20.70 1.68 -3.63
C LEU A 175 -21.43 0.40 -4.04
N ASP A 176 -21.47 0.11 -5.34
CA ASP A 176 -22.14 -1.06 -5.90
C ASP A 176 -21.54 -2.39 -5.40
N ARG A 177 -20.24 -2.40 -5.05
CA ARG A 177 -19.55 -3.59 -4.50
C ARG A 177 -19.66 -3.73 -2.98
N THR A 178 -20.04 -2.65 -2.30
CA THR A 178 -20.25 -2.60 -0.84
C THR A 178 -21.68 -2.93 -0.41
N SER A 179 -22.60 -3.14 -1.37
CA SER A 179 -23.91 -3.70 -1.06
C SER A 179 -23.72 -5.08 -0.39
N ASN A 180 -24.38 -5.33 0.74
CA ASN A 180 -24.42 -6.62 1.45
C ASN A 180 -25.18 -7.72 0.67
N ASP A 181 -25.10 -7.66 -0.65
CA ASP A 181 -25.78 -8.55 -1.56
C ASP A 181 -25.13 -9.93 -1.52
N ILE A 182 -25.92 -10.91 -1.10
CA ILE A 182 -25.58 -12.32 -1.16
C ILE A 182 -25.46 -12.72 -2.63
N GLN A 183 -24.39 -13.44 -2.96
CA GLN A 183 -24.20 -14.01 -4.29
C GLN A 183 -25.09 -15.25 -4.48
N SER A 184 -25.34 -15.64 -5.74
CA SER A 184 -25.96 -16.94 -6.04
C SER A 184 -25.32 -18.09 -5.25
N PHE A 185 -26.13 -19.09 -4.93
CA PHE A 185 -25.74 -20.26 -4.12
C PHE A 185 -25.37 -19.96 -2.66
N GLY A 186 -25.84 -18.84 -2.11
CA GLY A 186 -25.69 -18.51 -0.68
C GLY A 186 -24.29 -18.05 -0.27
N TYR A 187 -23.46 -17.61 -1.23
CA TYR A 187 -22.14 -17.09 -0.93
C TYR A 187 -22.23 -15.66 -0.36
N PRO A 188 -21.41 -15.32 0.64
CA PRO A 188 -21.65 -14.16 1.50
C PRO A 188 -21.56 -12.81 0.77
N ARG A 189 -20.91 -12.76 -0.41
CA ARG A 189 -20.85 -11.55 -1.25
C ARG A 189 -20.42 -11.82 -2.69
N LYS A 190 -20.80 -10.89 -3.56
CA LYS A 190 -20.58 -10.92 -5.02
C LYS A 190 -19.13 -10.68 -5.46
N TYR A 191 -18.37 -9.88 -4.72
CA TYR A 191 -17.01 -9.47 -5.07
C TYR A 191 -16.06 -9.71 -3.89
N PRO A 192 -14.72 -9.82 -4.08
CA PRO A 192 -13.74 -9.82 -2.99
C PRO A 192 -13.61 -8.45 -2.31
N VAL A 193 -13.03 -8.40 -1.09
CA VAL A 193 -13.13 -7.18 -0.25
C VAL A 193 -12.11 -6.21 -0.74
N LEU A 194 -12.55 -4.99 -1.00
CA LEU A 194 -11.67 -3.99 -1.57
C LEU A 194 -10.83 -3.40 -0.46
N MET A 195 -9.52 -3.49 -0.61
CA MET A 195 -8.54 -2.78 0.19
C MET A 195 -8.14 -1.49 -0.52
N ILE A 196 -8.32 -0.36 0.17
CA ILE A 196 -8.02 0.97 -0.34
C ILE A 196 -6.92 1.62 0.49
N PHE A 197 -5.97 2.23 -0.21
CA PHE A 197 -4.95 3.09 0.37
C PHE A 197 -5.37 4.56 0.19
N PRO A 198 -6.03 5.18 1.18
CA PRO A 198 -6.73 6.46 0.99
C PRO A 198 -5.77 7.62 0.75
N GLU A 199 -4.50 7.53 1.13
CA GLU A 199 -3.46 8.51 0.73
C GLU A 199 -3.30 8.61 -0.79
N GLY A 200 -3.67 7.54 -1.50
CA GLY A 200 -3.58 7.45 -2.95
C GLY A 200 -2.15 7.45 -3.45
N THR A 201 -1.13 7.30 -2.61
CA THR A 201 0.27 7.19 -3.00
C THR A 201 1.09 6.63 -1.84
N THR A 202 2.26 6.08 -2.11
CA THR A 202 3.19 5.66 -1.06
C THR A 202 3.86 6.87 -0.41
N VAL A 203 4.04 6.84 0.90
CA VAL A 203 4.80 7.82 1.66
C VAL A 203 5.81 7.13 2.56
N ASN A 204 6.80 7.87 3.04
CA ASN A 204 7.55 7.43 4.19
C ASN A 204 6.67 7.49 5.45
N GLN A 205 7.06 6.78 6.50
CA GLN A 205 6.27 6.67 7.73
C GLN A 205 6.44 7.87 8.68
N THR A 206 6.79 9.04 8.17
CA THR A 206 7.05 10.24 9.00
C THR A 206 5.86 11.19 9.07
N ALA A 207 4.99 11.18 8.05
CA ALA A 207 3.77 11.97 8.02
C ALA A 207 2.70 11.32 7.15
N LEU A 208 1.43 11.57 7.48
CA LEU A 208 0.27 11.11 6.73
C LEU A 208 -0.19 12.18 5.74
N MET A 209 -0.35 11.80 4.48
CA MET A 209 -0.95 12.67 3.45
C MET A 209 -2.47 12.81 3.62
N PRO A 210 -3.11 13.80 2.95
CA PRO A 210 -4.56 13.93 2.95
C PRO A 210 -5.24 12.70 2.33
N PHE A 211 -6.28 12.21 2.98
CA PHE A 211 -7.03 11.04 2.53
C PHE A 211 -7.99 11.43 1.40
N LYS A 212 -8.08 10.58 0.38
CA LYS A 212 -9.05 10.72 -0.71
C LYS A 212 -10.40 10.20 -0.24
N LYS A 213 -11.46 10.98 -0.50
CA LYS A 213 -12.85 10.64 -0.13
C LYS A 213 -13.44 9.39 -0.78
N GLY A 214 -12.79 8.79 -1.78
CA GLY A 214 -13.36 7.70 -2.59
C GLY A 214 -13.79 6.46 -1.80
N ALA A 215 -13.05 6.10 -0.73
CA ALA A 215 -13.42 4.99 0.16
C ALA A 215 -14.64 5.31 1.07
N PHE A 216 -14.95 6.60 1.23
CA PHE A 216 -15.87 7.13 2.24
C PHE A 216 -17.19 7.61 1.63
N MET A 217 -17.29 7.69 0.29
CA MET A 217 -18.46 8.17 -0.44
C MET A 217 -19.76 7.43 -0.11
N GLY A 218 -19.68 6.22 0.45
CA GLY A 218 -20.86 5.41 0.76
C GLY A 218 -21.48 5.60 2.12
N GLY A 219 -20.82 6.36 3.01
CA GLY A 219 -21.27 6.49 4.40
C GLY A 219 -21.43 5.14 5.10
N LYS A 220 -20.70 4.11 4.65
CA LYS A 220 -20.70 2.77 5.25
C LYS A 220 -19.50 2.61 6.17
N PRO A 221 -19.58 1.74 7.21
CA PRO A 221 -18.43 1.44 8.04
C PRO A 221 -17.25 0.94 7.22
N VAL A 222 -16.05 1.42 7.56
CA VAL A 222 -14.78 0.98 6.96
C VAL A 222 -13.96 0.21 7.98
N SER A 223 -13.39 -0.91 7.58
CA SER A 223 -12.49 -1.70 8.43
C SER A 223 -11.09 -1.09 8.43
N MET A 224 -10.62 -0.76 9.62
CA MET A 224 -9.43 0.05 9.85
C MET A 224 -8.21 -0.84 10.10
N ILE A 225 -7.19 -0.72 9.26
CA ILE A 225 -5.94 -1.48 9.35
C ILE A 225 -4.77 -0.52 9.23
N SER A 226 -3.70 -0.68 10.00
CA SER A 226 -2.44 0.00 9.71
C SER A 226 -1.32 -0.98 9.40
N LEU A 227 -0.35 -0.50 8.63
CA LEU A 227 0.87 -1.21 8.29
C LEU A 227 2.06 -0.34 8.67
N ARG A 228 2.95 -0.88 9.50
CA ARG A 228 4.20 -0.24 9.91
C ARG A 228 5.39 -1.13 9.61
N TYR A 229 6.31 -0.65 8.77
CA TYR A 229 7.62 -1.27 8.61
C TYR A 229 8.56 -0.80 9.71
N GLN A 230 9.20 -1.73 10.43
CA GLN A 230 10.28 -1.38 11.34
C GLN A 230 11.52 -0.92 10.54
N GLN A 231 11.69 0.38 10.34
CA GLN A 231 12.76 0.98 9.53
C GLN A 231 14.14 0.97 10.23
N LYS A 232 14.46 -0.09 10.98
CA LYS A 232 15.70 -0.17 11.78
C LYS A 232 16.97 -0.27 10.91
N TYR A 233 16.89 -0.98 9.79
CA TYR A 233 18.06 -1.31 8.96
C TYR A 233 18.05 -0.68 7.57
N PHE A 234 16.87 -0.42 7.01
CA PHE A 234 16.69 0.32 5.77
C PHE A 234 15.28 0.93 5.70
N ASP A 235 15.08 1.79 4.71
CA ASP A 235 13.80 2.40 4.39
C ASP A 235 13.11 1.61 3.25
N PRO A 236 11.97 0.93 3.50
CA PRO A 236 11.24 0.17 2.49
C PRO A 236 10.25 1.04 1.70
N SER A 237 10.18 2.34 1.97
CA SER A 237 9.30 3.25 1.24
C SER A 237 9.84 3.54 -0.16
N ASP A 238 8.94 3.53 -1.15
CA ASP A 238 9.25 3.93 -2.53
C ASP A 238 9.43 5.43 -2.69
N THR A 239 9.46 6.16 -1.58
CA THR A 239 9.81 7.56 -1.57
C THR A 239 11.33 7.76 -1.55
N SER A 240 12.06 6.79 -1.01
CA SER A 240 13.53 6.85 -0.94
C SER A 240 14.22 6.49 -2.25
N SER A 241 13.59 5.65 -3.09
CA SER A 241 14.22 5.06 -4.26
C SER A 241 13.20 4.65 -5.34
N HIS A 242 13.65 4.23 -6.53
CA HIS A 242 12.72 3.63 -7.50
C HIS A 242 12.19 2.30 -6.96
N MET A 243 10.95 1.92 -7.32
CA MET A 243 10.30 0.68 -6.86
C MET A 243 11.21 -0.57 -6.90
N VAL A 244 11.95 -0.78 -8.01
CA VAL A 244 12.87 -1.91 -8.16
C VAL A 244 14.05 -1.82 -7.18
N THR A 245 14.61 -0.62 -6.97
CA THR A 245 15.72 -0.42 -6.05
C THR A 245 15.29 -0.57 -4.59
N THR A 246 14.04 -0.22 -4.27
CA THR A 246 13.50 -0.40 -2.92
C THR A 246 13.38 -1.89 -2.57
N GLN A 247 13.04 -2.73 -3.54
CA GLN A 247 12.91 -4.18 -3.36
C GLN A 247 14.27 -4.90 -3.27
N PHE A 248 15.35 -4.29 -3.75
CA PHE A 248 16.68 -4.89 -3.72
C PHE A 248 17.27 -5.01 -2.30
N TRP A 249 17.01 -4.03 -1.42
CA TRP A 249 17.53 -4.04 -0.06
C TRP A 249 17.00 -5.21 0.78
N PRO A 250 15.68 -5.49 0.81
CA PRO A 250 15.14 -6.70 1.43
C PRO A 250 15.72 -8.01 0.85
N MET A 251 16.07 -8.05 -0.43
CA MET A 251 16.63 -9.25 -1.09
C MET A 251 18.05 -9.56 -0.63
N ILE A 252 18.80 -8.57 -0.15
CA ILE A 252 20.11 -8.77 0.49
C ILE A 252 19.94 -8.93 2.01
N GLY A 253 19.04 -8.14 2.60
CA GLY A 253 18.80 -8.10 4.03
C GLY A 253 18.34 -9.44 4.61
N LEU A 254 18.75 -9.74 5.84
CA LEU A 254 18.42 -11.00 6.49
C LEU A 254 16.93 -11.15 6.77
N TRP A 255 16.32 -10.13 7.38
CA TRP A 255 14.89 -10.06 7.67
C TRP A 255 14.38 -8.62 7.75
N GLN A 256 13.07 -8.47 7.64
CA GLN A 256 12.35 -7.22 7.85
C GLN A 256 11.09 -7.50 8.68
N THR A 257 10.87 -6.71 9.73
CA THR A 257 9.65 -6.80 10.54
C THR A 257 8.61 -5.81 10.04
N ILE A 258 7.38 -6.29 9.89
CA ILE A 258 6.21 -5.52 9.54
C ILE A 258 5.18 -5.75 10.64
N GLU A 259 4.63 -4.67 11.16
CA GLU A 259 3.52 -4.71 12.11
C GLU A 259 2.26 -4.36 11.36
N VAL A 260 1.25 -5.22 11.44
CA VAL A 260 -0.08 -4.99 10.88
C VAL A 260 -1.05 -4.94 12.03
N GLU A 261 -1.61 -3.77 12.30
CA GLU A 261 -2.52 -3.56 13.42
C GLU A 261 -3.95 -3.39 12.93
N TYR A 262 -4.87 -4.13 13.54
CA TYR A 262 -6.30 -4.06 13.24
C TYR A 262 -7.01 -3.24 14.31
N TYR A 263 -7.90 -2.33 13.89
CA TYR A 263 -8.67 -1.47 14.81
C TYR A 263 -10.18 -1.74 14.80
N GLY A 264 -10.64 -2.71 14.02
CA GLY A 264 -12.06 -2.99 13.82
C GLY A 264 -12.70 -2.00 12.84
N ASP A 265 -14.03 -1.86 12.90
CA ASP A 265 -14.77 -0.99 11.99
C ASP A 265 -14.93 0.42 12.57
N TYR A 266 -14.66 1.43 11.73
CA TYR A 266 -15.02 2.82 12.01
C TYR A 266 -16.42 3.07 11.47
N ILE A 267 -17.37 3.37 12.37
CA ILE A 267 -18.76 3.66 12.03
C ILE A 267 -18.92 5.18 11.86
N PRO A 268 -19.29 5.68 10.67
CA PRO A 268 -19.48 7.11 10.46
C PRO A 268 -20.74 7.61 11.18
N ASN A 269 -20.67 8.84 11.70
CA ASN A 269 -21.86 9.55 12.19
C ASN A 269 -22.63 10.25 11.05
N ASP A 270 -23.80 10.82 11.34
CA ASP A 270 -24.66 11.44 10.32
C ASP A 270 -23.98 12.58 9.54
N GLN A 271 -23.09 13.35 10.17
CA GLN A 271 -22.33 14.41 9.50
C GLN A 271 -21.30 13.83 8.53
N GLU A 272 -20.63 12.75 8.92
CA GLU A 272 -19.66 12.05 8.08
C GLU A 272 -20.33 11.29 6.92
N VAL A 273 -21.53 10.77 7.13
CA VAL A 273 -22.36 10.20 6.06
C VAL A 273 -22.75 11.28 5.05
N ALA A 274 -23.08 12.49 5.51
CA ALA A 274 -23.42 13.62 4.64
C ALA A 274 -22.20 14.26 3.94
N ASP A 275 -21.02 14.25 4.58
CA ASP A 275 -19.78 14.80 4.05
C ASP A 275 -18.65 13.74 4.02
N PRO A 276 -18.45 13.06 2.87
CA PRO A 276 -17.38 12.09 2.69
C PRO A 276 -15.96 12.66 2.87
N GLN A 277 -15.77 13.97 2.72
CA GLN A 277 -14.47 14.60 2.96
C GLN A 277 -14.24 14.76 4.47
N LEU A 278 -15.24 15.20 5.21
CA LEU A 278 -15.19 15.20 6.68
C LEU A 278 -14.91 13.79 7.23
N TYR A 279 -15.58 12.77 6.66
CA TYR A 279 -15.32 11.37 7.04
C TYR A 279 -13.86 10.97 6.79
N ALA A 280 -13.33 11.25 5.59
CA ALA A 280 -11.92 11.01 5.27
C ALA A 280 -10.95 11.70 6.24
N ASP A 281 -11.25 12.95 6.62
CA ASP A 281 -10.40 13.76 7.48
C ASP A 281 -10.44 13.28 8.95
N ASN A 282 -11.59 12.86 9.46
CA ASN A 282 -11.71 12.26 10.80
C ASN A 282 -11.02 10.90 10.88
N VAL A 283 -11.15 10.07 9.85
CA VAL A 283 -10.42 8.81 9.75
C VAL A 283 -8.92 9.05 9.68
N ARG A 284 -8.47 10.07 8.93
CA ARG A 284 -7.06 10.49 8.91
C ARG A 284 -6.58 10.94 10.29
N ASN A 285 -7.40 11.67 11.06
CA ASN A 285 -7.09 12.06 12.44
C ASN A 285 -6.90 10.82 13.33
N PHE A 286 -7.79 9.84 13.23
CA PHE A 286 -7.64 8.57 13.93
C PHE A 286 -6.29 7.88 13.62
N TYR A 287 -5.92 7.78 12.33
CA TYR A 287 -4.61 7.22 11.96
C TYR A 287 -3.44 8.05 12.48
N SER A 288 -3.53 9.38 12.45
CA SER A 288 -2.48 10.28 12.95
C SER A 288 -2.17 10.00 14.43
N GLU A 289 -3.21 9.82 15.25
CA GLU A 289 -3.07 9.46 16.66
C GLU A 289 -2.51 8.05 16.86
N LYS A 290 -3.07 7.04 16.19
CA LYS A 290 -2.66 5.64 16.36
C LYS A 290 -1.23 5.38 15.86
N LEU A 291 -0.83 6.00 14.76
CA LEU A 291 0.50 5.86 14.19
C LEU A 291 1.52 6.82 14.80
N ASN A 292 1.07 7.81 15.57
CA ASN A 292 1.89 8.93 16.06
C ASN A 292 2.65 9.59 14.90
N GLN A 293 1.91 9.91 13.83
CA GLN A 293 2.41 10.53 12.62
C GLN A 293 1.77 11.89 12.43
N GLN A 294 2.58 12.90 12.09
CA GLN A 294 2.06 14.22 11.79
C GLN A 294 1.24 14.21 10.50
N LYS A 295 0.22 15.05 10.43
CA LYS A 295 -0.49 15.32 9.17
C LYS A 295 0.29 16.34 8.35
N THR A 296 0.35 16.13 7.04
CA THR A 296 0.93 17.07 6.07
C THR A 296 -0.05 17.34 4.94
N ASP A 297 -0.16 18.56 4.46
CA ASP A 297 -1.02 18.87 3.30
C ASP A 297 -0.28 18.80 1.96
N CYS A 298 0.86 18.10 1.96
CA CYS A 298 1.51 17.65 0.73
C CYS A 298 0.56 16.84 -0.15
N THR A 299 0.71 17.00 -1.46
CA THR A 299 -0.12 16.42 -2.51
C THR A 299 0.70 15.52 -3.44
N LEU A 300 0.02 14.81 -4.34
CA LEU A 300 0.70 14.02 -5.36
C LEU A 300 1.59 14.89 -6.27
N LYS A 301 1.21 16.14 -6.53
CA LYS A 301 2.02 17.08 -7.32
C LYS A 301 3.34 17.37 -6.63
N ASP A 302 3.31 17.59 -5.32
CA ASP A 302 4.53 17.80 -4.52
C ASP A 302 5.45 16.58 -4.57
N LYS A 303 4.87 15.38 -4.51
CA LYS A 303 5.62 14.13 -4.71
C LYS A 303 6.30 14.12 -6.09
N MET A 304 5.56 14.42 -7.16
CA MET A 304 6.09 14.41 -8.53
C MET A 304 7.18 15.48 -8.73
N TYR A 305 7.01 16.67 -8.16
CA TYR A 305 8.04 17.71 -8.12
C TYR A 305 9.30 17.23 -7.38
N TYR A 306 9.14 16.69 -6.18
CA TYR A 306 10.24 16.16 -5.38
C TYR A 306 11.04 15.10 -6.14
N PHE A 307 10.37 14.21 -6.88
CA PHE A 307 11.02 13.20 -7.73
C PHE A 307 11.56 13.74 -9.07
N GLY A 308 11.36 15.00 -9.40
CA GLY A 308 11.78 15.59 -10.67
C GLY A 308 10.98 15.06 -11.87
N LYS A 309 9.73 14.61 -11.66
CA LYS A 309 8.82 14.17 -12.73
C LYS A 309 8.15 15.34 -13.45
N HIS A 310 8.10 16.50 -12.82
CA HIS A 310 7.93 17.80 -13.47
C HIS A 310 8.82 18.82 -12.75
N SER A 311 9.14 19.92 -13.44
CA SER A 311 9.98 21.00 -12.92
C SER A 311 9.18 22.22 -12.46
N ASP A 312 7.87 22.27 -12.74
CA ASP A 312 7.03 23.40 -12.37
C ASP A 312 6.74 23.40 -10.86
N TYR A 313 7.37 24.34 -10.15
CA TYR A 313 7.17 24.55 -8.71
C TYR A 313 5.85 25.27 -8.40
N SER A 314 5.30 26.03 -9.35
CA SER A 314 4.09 26.83 -9.15
C SER A 314 2.88 25.97 -8.84
N ILE A 315 2.84 24.73 -9.35
CA ILE A 315 1.76 23.77 -9.14
C ILE A 315 1.89 22.96 -7.83
N CYS A 316 2.97 23.15 -7.07
CA CYS A 316 3.10 22.57 -5.72
C CYS A 316 2.06 23.17 -4.76
N SER A 317 1.67 22.40 -3.76
CA SER A 317 0.76 22.85 -2.71
C SER A 317 1.35 24.02 -1.91
N GLN A 318 0.48 24.83 -1.33
CA GLN A 318 0.91 25.93 -0.45
C GLN A 318 1.71 25.40 0.74
N TYR A 319 1.29 24.27 1.32
CA TYR A 319 2.02 23.59 2.38
C TYR A 319 3.47 23.27 1.97
N TYR A 320 3.68 22.74 0.77
CA TYR A 320 5.03 22.41 0.31
C TYR A 320 5.89 23.68 0.17
N LYS A 321 5.29 24.76 -0.33
CA LYS A 321 5.95 26.05 -0.51
C LYS A 321 6.38 26.67 0.82
N ASP A 322 5.47 26.68 1.79
CA ASP A 322 5.70 27.29 3.10
C ASP A 322 6.70 26.53 3.97
N ASN A 323 6.86 25.22 3.75
CA ASN A 323 7.64 24.37 4.64
C ASN A 323 8.97 23.86 4.05
N TYR A 324 9.13 23.81 2.72
CA TYR A 324 10.31 23.19 2.09
C TYR A 324 11.04 24.07 1.08
N GLY A 325 10.35 24.91 0.31
CA GLY A 325 11.00 25.69 -0.75
C GLY A 325 11.28 24.89 -2.06
N PRO A 326 11.65 25.59 -3.15
CA PRO A 326 11.87 25.00 -4.48
C PRO A 326 13.14 24.13 -4.57
N GLU A 327 14.10 24.34 -3.68
CA GLU A 327 15.35 23.60 -3.66
C GLU A 327 15.18 22.17 -3.11
N VAL A 328 14.10 21.88 -2.38
CA VAL A 328 13.86 20.56 -1.79
C VAL A 328 13.38 19.61 -2.89
N THR A 329 14.36 18.91 -3.47
CA THR A 329 14.15 17.88 -4.49
C THR A 329 15.04 16.67 -4.21
N ARG A 330 14.66 15.50 -4.74
CA ARG A 330 15.44 14.28 -4.57
C ARG A 330 16.86 14.40 -5.11
N LYS A 331 17.07 15.13 -6.21
CA LYS A 331 18.41 15.36 -6.82
C LYS A 331 19.36 16.05 -5.83
N ASN A 332 18.83 16.92 -4.99
CA ASN A 332 19.60 17.67 -4.00
C ASN A 332 19.85 16.86 -2.71
N GLY A 333 19.42 15.59 -2.66
CA GLY A 333 19.80 14.64 -1.63
C GLY A 333 19.26 14.98 -0.24
N TYR A 334 18.01 15.41 -0.17
CA TYR A 334 17.33 15.67 1.10
C TYR A 334 16.89 14.37 1.79
N VAL A 335 17.07 14.33 3.10
CA VAL A 335 16.77 13.16 3.93
C VAL A 335 16.07 13.56 5.22
N VAL A 336 15.37 12.60 5.82
CA VAL A 336 14.80 12.71 7.17
C VAL A 336 15.54 11.71 8.05
N GLN A 337 16.05 12.13 9.20
CA GLN A 337 16.59 11.17 10.17
C GLN A 337 15.46 10.36 10.80
N HIS A 338 15.64 9.05 10.96
CA HIS A 338 14.60 8.21 11.54
C HIS A 338 14.20 8.68 12.94
N TRP A 339 12.91 9.00 13.10
CA TRP A 339 12.28 9.25 14.39
C TRP A 339 12.09 7.93 15.14
N LYS A 340 13.00 7.59 16.06
CA LYS A 340 12.70 7.06 17.41
C LYS A 340 13.97 6.84 18.24
N LYS A 341 13.85 7.21 19.52
CA LYS A 341 14.66 6.74 20.65
C LYS A 341 14.32 5.28 20.94
#